data_AF-A0AA40FQR2-F1
#
_entry.id   AF-A0AA40FQR2-F1
#
_cell.length_a   1.000
_cell.length_b   1.000
_cell.length_c   1.000
_cell.angle_alpha   90.00
_cell.angle_beta   90.00
_cell.angle_gamma   90.00
#
_symmetry.space_group_name_H-M   'P 1'
#
loop_
_entity.id
_entity.type
_entity.pdbx_description
1 polymer ?
#
loop_
_entity_poly.entity_id
_entity_poly.type
_entity_poly.pdbx_seq_one_letter_code
_entity_poly.pdbx_strand_id
1 'polypeptide(L)'
;MDLEYYSTLYKWFEKCGVISNIRTHLRQNLINALKSKNIILKDYGPKSAKQYIYDLLIAEYLSNHNYAYTLSVFASEAPLLINFSNKTVQKSGGNKEDNEKLQNDYILHVLETLGIDPRDPKGQYVISQYTKNDIPLLLCILKSITMFSYNIHNDVPIKEIIFLCNKSTQTEVSWKINYYTEKLTALEKKISAHEQIKNKLRKKEMILKEQAVIIKQELVILNAKLHQVQNMVHNMSLKEKQLKERRQNNEQVLQKEKELISKEKLLLQKADRLQREQKKFKKVRMHKGVQTEHSVKLSSHFLQSIEIQTDIVKDIQQGDKIDFFIKEKEKLNAVIQKQRLRIKAITQLALQLFRQVEEIRSLRVTEVPTQTINANTVISESSSTEDILQDAKMRLKRLEEESLKADQYYYNFINKSP
;
A
#
# COMPACT_ATOMS: atom_id res chain seq x y z
N MET A 1 -39.00 -14.83 43.55
CA MET A 1 -38.44 -14.39 42.25
C MET A 1 -38.22 -15.65 41.45
N ASP A 2 -39.12 -15.85 40.50
CA ASP A 2 -39.74 -17.17 40.34
C ASP A 2 -39.04 -17.98 39.25
N LEU A 3 -38.73 -19.23 39.57
CA LEU A 3 -38.12 -20.20 38.66
C LEU A 3 -38.93 -20.34 37.34
N GLU A 4 -40.25 -20.13 37.43
CA GLU A 4 -41.16 -20.14 36.28
C GLU A 4 -40.92 -18.98 35.31
N TYR A 5 -40.50 -17.82 35.82
CA TYR A 5 -40.17 -16.67 34.98
C TYR A 5 -38.92 -16.96 34.16
N TYR A 6 -37.87 -17.50 34.77
CA TYR A 6 -36.66 -17.91 34.06
C TYR A 6 -36.91 -19.04 33.07
N SER A 7 -37.79 -20.00 33.40
CA SER A 7 -38.17 -21.09 32.48
C SER A 7 -38.94 -20.56 31.27
N THR A 8 -39.89 -19.64 31.50
CA THR A 8 -40.69 -19.02 30.43
C THR A 8 -39.82 -18.16 29.51
N LEU A 9 -38.89 -17.41 30.10
CA LEU A 9 -37.97 -16.53 29.38
C LEU A 9 -36.91 -17.35 28.60
N TYR A 10 -36.45 -18.48 29.16
CA TYR A 10 -35.61 -19.44 28.44
C TYR A 10 -36.34 -20.06 27.25
N LYS A 11 -37.57 -20.55 27.44
CA LYS A 11 -38.41 -21.07 26.34
C LYS A 11 -38.69 -20.02 25.28
N TRP A 12 -38.87 -18.76 25.67
CA TRP A 12 -39.05 -17.65 24.74
C TRP A 12 -37.78 -17.39 23.93
N PHE A 13 -36.61 -17.33 24.57
CA PHE A 13 -35.33 -17.19 23.88
C PHE A 13 -34.98 -18.37 22.97
N GLU A 14 -35.41 -19.57 23.34
CA GLU A 14 -35.28 -20.78 22.52
C GLU A 14 -36.19 -20.70 21.29
N LYS A 15 -37.46 -20.30 21.48
CA LYS A 15 -38.44 -20.11 20.40
C LYS A 15 -38.06 -18.99 19.43
N CYS A 16 -37.50 -17.89 19.94
CA CYS A 16 -36.97 -16.80 19.12
C CYS A 16 -35.62 -17.13 18.46
N GLY A 17 -35.07 -18.32 18.69
CA GLY A 17 -33.82 -18.77 18.08
C GLY A 17 -32.56 -18.07 18.61
N VAL A 18 -32.68 -17.23 19.64
CA VAL A 18 -31.57 -16.44 20.20
C VAL A 18 -30.52 -17.37 20.81
N ILE A 19 -30.94 -18.40 21.56
CA ILE A 19 -30.02 -19.40 22.13
C ILE A 19 -29.33 -20.19 21.03
N SER A 20 -30.06 -20.53 19.95
CA SER A 20 -29.48 -21.24 18.81
C SER A 20 -28.46 -20.37 18.07
N ASN A 21 -28.76 -19.09 17.85
CA ASN A 21 -27.85 -18.13 17.22
C ASN A 21 -26.59 -17.90 18.08
N ILE A 22 -26.75 -17.72 19.40
CA ILE A 22 -25.61 -17.59 20.32
C ILE A 22 -24.77 -18.87 20.31
N ARG A 23 -25.40 -20.05 20.38
CA ARG A 23 -24.69 -21.34 20.33
C ARG A 23 -23.94 -21.53 19.01
N THR A 24 -24.55 -21.14 17.90
CA THR A 24 -23.94 -21.23 16.57
C THR A 24 -22.80 -20.24 16.44
N HIS A 25 -22.97 -18.99 16.89
CA HIS A 25 -21.92 -17.99 16.92
C HIS A 25 -20.73 -18.39 17.81
N LEU A 26 -20.99 -18.96 19.00
CA LEU A 26 -19.95 -19.49 19.88
C LEU A 26 -19.23 -20.69 19.26
N ARG A 27 -19.96 -21.61 18.61
CA ARG A 27 -19.37 -22.72 17.84
C ARG A 27 -18.53 -22.19 16.67
N GLN A 28 -19.02 -21.20 15.93
CA GLN A 28 -18.30 -20.56 14.84
C GLN A 28 -17.03 -19.88 15.35
N ASN A 29 -17.09 -19.18 16.49
CA ASN A 29 -15.94 -18.54 17.13
C ASN A 29 -14.92 -19.56 17.64
N LEU A 30 -15.37 -20.66 18.23
CA LEU A 30 -14.49 -21.75 18.66
C LEU A 30 -13.84 -22.44 17.46
N ILE A 31 -14.61 -22.71 16.41
CA ILE A 31 -14.09 -23.25 15.14
C ILE A 31 -13.13 -22.25 14.50
N ASN A 32 -13.40 -20.94 14.53
CA ASN A 32 -12.50 -19.91 14.02
C ASN A 32 -11.23 -19.82 14.84
N ALA A 33 -11.33 -19.89 16.17
CA ALA A 33 -10.19 -19.92 17.09
C ALA A 33 -9.33 -21.19 16.93
N LEU A 34 -9.95 -22.32 16.56
CA LEU A 34 -9.25 -23.57 16.26
C LEU A 34 -8.71 -23.63 14.82
N LYS A 35 -9.42 -23.05 13.83
CA LYS A 35 -8.99 -22.93 12.43
C LYS A 35 -7.84 -21.94 12.27
N SER A 36 -7.86 -20.84 13.03
CA SER A 36 -6.64 -20.07 13.27
C SER A 36 -5.74 -20.97 14.09
N LYS A 37 -4.85 -21.71 13.42
CA LYS A 37 -3.81 -22.57 13.99
C LYS A 37 -2.76 -21.71 14.72
N ASN A 38 -3.25 -20.90 15.65
CA ASN A 38 -2.56 -20.00 16.55
C ASN A 38 -3.35 -20.00 17.88
N ILE A 39 -3.54 -21.19 18.46
CA ILE A 39 -3.30 -21.32 19.91
C ILE A 39 -1.79 -21.30 20.11
N ILE A 40 -1.14 -20.28 19.55
CA ILE A 40 0.09 -19.77 20.09
C ILE A 40 -0.46 -18.85 21.17
N LEU A 41 -0.63 -19.44 22.35
CA LEU A 41 -0.61 -18.71 23.61
C LEU A 41 0.51 -17.68 23.45
N LYS A 42 0.16 -16.41 23.18
CA LYS A 42 1.04 -15.40 22.56
C LYS A 42 2.48 -15.67 22.97
N ASP A 43 3.24 -16.29 22.08
CA ASP A 43 4.59 -16.71 22.39
C ASP A 43 5.41 -15.44 22.26
N TYR A 44 5.45 -14.67 23.35
CA TYR A 44 6.28 -13.49 23.52
C TYR A 44 7.74 -13.94 23.63
N GLY A 45 8.23 -14.69 22.63
CA GLY A 45 9.55 -15.29 22.60
C GLY A 45 9.91 -16.11 23.85
N PRO A 46 11.15 -16.59 23.92
CA PRO A 46 11.68 -17.13 25.17
C PRO A 46 11.71 -16.00 26.21
N LYS A 47 10.76 -16.01 27.16
CA LYS A 47 10.81 -15.13 28.34
C LYS A 47 12.18 -15.32 29.01
N SER A 48 12.90 -14.22 29.23
CA SER A 48 14.17 -14.26 29.98
C SER A 48 13.93 -14.85 31.37
N ALA A 49 14.90 -15.60 31.91
CA ALA A 49 14.86 -16.09 33.29
C ALA A 49 14.54 -14.98 34.32
N LYS A 50 14.94 -13.73 34.03
CA LYS A 50 14.60 -12.56 34.83
C LYS A 50 13.10 -12.25 34.83
N GLN A 51 12.45 -12.36 33.67
CA GLN A 51 11.00 -12.14 33.56
C GLN A 51 10.21 -13.18 34.35
N TYR A 52 10.65 -14.44 34.30
CA TYR A 52 10.03 -15.50 35.10
C TYR A 52 10.12 -15.21 36.60
N ILE A 53 11.25 -14.69 37.06
CA ILE A 53 11.45 -14.34 38.46
C ILE A 53 10.61 -13.14 38.87
N TYR A 54 10.44 -12.14 38.01
CA TYR A 54 9.49 -11.06 38.27
C TYR A 54 8.05 -11.59 38.34
N ASP A 55 7.65 -12.43 37.39
CA ASP A 55 6.32 -13.05 37.38
C ASP A 55 6.10 -13.88 38.67
N LEU A 56 7.13 -14.61 39.13
CA LEU A 56 7.12 -15.40 40.37
C LEU A 56 7.00 -14.53 41.63
N LEU A 57 7.81 -13.47 41.74
CA LEU A 57 7.77 -12.53 42.88
C LEU A 57 6.43 -11.81 42.99
N ILE A 58 5.82 -11.46 41.85
CA ILE A 58 4.49 -10.84 41.80
C ILE A 58 3.42 -11.85 42.23
N ALA A 59 3.49 -13.09 41.74
CA ALA A 59 2.55 -14.14 42.12
C ALA A 59 2.60 -14.44 43.62
N GLU A 60 3.81 -14.53 44.18
CA GLU A 60 4.03 -14.74 45.62
C GLU A 60 3.48 -13.57 46.45
N TYR A 61 3.73 -12.33 46.01
CA TYR A 61 3.18 -11.13 46.67
C TYR A 61 1.65 -11.14 46.68
N LEU A 62 1.02 -11.42 45.53
CA LEU A 62 -0.43 -11.49 45.41
C LEU A 62 -1.03 -12.62 46.27
N SER A 63 -0.32 -13.75 46.35
CA SER A 63 -0.71 -14.89 47.19
C SER A 63 -0.64 -14.55 48.68
N ASN A 64 0.46 -13.94 49.14
CA ASN A 64 0.65 -13.57 50.54
C ASN A 64 -0.35 -12.51 51.03
N HIS A 65 -0.86 -11.66 50.12
CA HIS A 65 -1.88 -10.66 50.43
C HIS A 65 -3.33 -11.12 50.15
N ASN A 66 -3.55 -12.41 49.86
CA ASN A 66 -4.86 -13.00 49.58
C ASN A 66 -5.63 -12.37 48.40
N TYR A 67 -4.93 -11.82 47.40
CA TYR A 67 -5.55 -11.28 46.18
C TYR A 67 -5.89 -12.39 45.17
N ALA A 68 -6.78 -13.30 45.54
CA ALA A 68 -7.09 -14.50 44.77
C ALA A 68 -7.59 -14.20 43.33
N TYR A 69 -8.48 -13.22 43.17
CA TYR A 69 -9.00 -12.83 41.85
C TYR A 69 -7.89 -12.30 40.93
N THR A 70 -7.07 -11.39 41.43
CA THR A 70 -5.94 -10.81 40.68
C THR A 70 -4.92 -11.88 40.33
N LEU A 71 -4.65 -12.81 41.24
CA LEU A 71 -3.75 -13.94 41.00
C LEU A 71 -4.30 -14.88 39.91
N SER A 72 -5.60 -15.16 39.89
CA SER A 72 -6.23 -15.98 38.85
C SER A 72 -6.16 -15.33 37.46
N VAL A 73 -6.42 -14.03 37.37
CA VAL A 73 -6.25 -13.27 36.13
C VAL A 73 -4.78 -13.27 35.70
N PHE A 74 -3.86 -12.99 36.63
CA PHE A 74 -2.43 -12.98 36.37
C PHE A 74 -1.91 -14.36 35.90
N ALA A 75 -2.36 -15.44 36.51
CA ALA A 75 -2.01 -16.81 36.10
C ALA A 75 -2.55 -17.17 34.71
N SER A 76 -3.69 -16.59 34.30
CA SER A 76 -4.23 -16.78 32.94
C SER A 76 -3.41 -16.07 31.86
N GLU A 77 -2.67 -15.02 32.22
CA GLU A 77 -1.82 -14.24 31.31
C GLU A 77 -0.35 -14.69 31.33
N ALA A 78 0.10 -15.32 32.42
CA ALA A 78 1.47 -15.80 32.61
C ALA A 78 1.53 -17.35 32.56
N PRO A 79 1.89 -17.97 31.42
CA PRO A 79 1.77 -19.42 31.19
C PRO A 79 2.57 -20.34 32.12
N LEU A 80 3.57 -19.82 32.85
CA LEU A 80 4.45 -20.62 33.69
C LEU A 80 4.03 -20.61 35.18
N LEU A 81 2.97 -19.88 35.55
CA LEU A 81 2.47 -19.78 36.93
C LEU A 81 1.37 -20.80 37.28
N ILE A 82 1.17 -21.82 36.45
CA ILE A 82 0.11 -22.85 36.58
C ILE A 82 0.11 -23.54 37.97
N ASN A 83 1.24 -23.55 38.68
CA ASN A 83 1.33 -24.14 40.01
C ASN A 83 0.72 -23.31 41.15
N PHE A 84 0.47 -22.00 40.95
CA PHE A 84 -0.18 -21.16 41.99
C PHE A 84 -1.70 -21.23 41.94
N SER A 85 -2.30 -21.42 40.76
CA SER A 85 -3.76 -21.50 40.60
C SER A 85 -4.36 -22.80 41.13
N ASN A 86 -3.61 -23.90 41.12
CA ASN A 86 -4.08 -25.19 41.66
C ASN A 86 -4.16 -25.19 43.19
N LYS A 87 -3.44 -24.28 43.87
CA LYS A 87 -3.41 -24.18 45.33
C LYS A 87 -4.62 -23.42 45.91
N THR A 88 -5.29 -22.57 45.12
CA THR A 88 -6.45 -21.79 45.58
C THR A 88 -7.78 -22.55 45.49
N VAL A 89 -7.86 -23.65 44.72
CA VAL A 89 -9.11 -24.40 44.49
C VAL A 89 -9.28 -25.61 45.41
N GLN A 90 -8.22 -26.08 46.09
CA GLN A 90 -8.29 -27.20 47.04
C GLN A 90 -7.86 -26.78 48.46
N LYS A 91 -8.73 -26.07 49.19
CA LYS A 91 -8.71 -26.02 50.67
C LYS A 91 -10.10 -26.31 51.22
N SER A 92 -10.50 -27.59 51.13
CA SER A 92 -11.59 -28.17 51.92
C SER A 92 -11.01 -29.34 52.69
N GLY A 93 -10.61 -29.11 53.94
CA GLY A 93 -10.11 -30.15 54.84
C GLY A 93 -8.98 -29.63 55.71
N GLY A 94 -9.24 -29.50 57.01
CA GLY A 94 -8.39 -28.77 57.95
C GLY A 94 -7.01 -29.38 58.17
N ASN A 95 -6.02 -28.49 58.32
CA ASN A 95 -5.09 -28.42 59.45
C ASN A 95 -4.01 -27.38 59.14
N LYS A 96 -3.91 -26.39 60.02
CA LYS A 96 -2.83 -25.40 60.21
C LYS A 96 -2.51 -24.45 59.04
N GLU A 97 -2.50 -23.17 59.40
CA GLU A 97 -2.12 -22.00 58.59
C GLU A 97 -0.62 -21.98 58.31
N ASP A 98 -0.11 -22.95 57.57
CA ASP A 98 1.22 -22.81 56.99
C ASP A 98 1.07 -22.01 55.70
N ASN A 99 1.36 -20.71 55.80
CA ASN A 99 1.74 -19.90 54.65
C ASN A 99 3.00 -20.58 54.07
N GLU A 100 2.82 -21.49 53.12
CA GLU A 100 3.91 -22.24 52.48
C GLU A 100 4.84 -21.25 51.76
N LYS A 101 5.86 -20.78 52.48
CA LYS A 101 6.95 -19.95 51.96
C LYS A 101 7.63 -20.68 50.81
N LEU A 102 8.20 -19.93 49.86
CA LEU A 102 8.99 -20.49 48.76
C LEU A 102 10.14 -21.33 49.32
N GLN A 103 10.45 -22.46 48.67
CA GLN A 103 11.56 -23.30 49.09
C GLN A 103 12.88 -22.53 49.01
N ASN A 104 13.79 -22.80 49.94
CA ASN A 104 15.08 -22.11 50.05
C ASN A 104 15.88 -22.14 48.74
N ASP A 105 15.83 -23.24 47.99
CA ASP A 105 16.54 -23.37 46.71
C ASP A 105 16.03 -22.37 45.67
N TYR A 106 14.71 -22.09 45.64
CA TYR A 106 14.14 -21.06 44.78
C TYR A 106 14.56 -19.66 45.19
N ILE A 107 14.68 -19.40 46.50
CA ILE A 107 15.14 -18.09 47.00
C ILE A 107 16.57 -17.83 46.55
N LEU A 108 17.45 -18.82 46.64
CA LEU A 108 18.84 -18.71 46.19
C LEU A 108 18.90 -18.38 44.69
N HIS A 109 18.17 -19.12 43.87
CA HIS A 109 18.13 -18.88 42.42
C HIS A 109 17.51 -17.54 42.04
N VAL A 110 16.49 -17.07 42.77
CA VAL A 110 15.90 -15.75 42.60
C VAL A 110 16.93 -14.66 42.87
N LEU A 111 17.67 -14.76 43.97
CA LEU A 111 18.71 -13.79 44.33
C LEU A 111 19.86 -13.79 43.31
N GLU A 112 20.37 -14.96 42.93
CA GLU A 112 21.44 -15.09 41.93
C GLU A 112 21.06 -14.47 40.59
N THR A 113 19.83 -14.72 40.12
CA THR A 113 19.37 -14.20 38.83
C THR A 113 19.11 -12.69 38.86
N LEU A 114 18.77 -12.14 40.04
CA LEU A 114 18.69 -10.70 40.29
C LEU A 114 20.06 -10.04 40.48
N GLY A 115 21.15 -10.82 40.52
CA GLY A 115 22.52 -10.35 40.70
C GLY A 115 22.90 -10.07 42.16
N ILE A 116 22.15 -10.62 43.12
CA ILE A 116 22.47 -10.58 44.54
C ILE A 116 23.12 -11.92 44.90
N ASP A 117 24.39 -11.92 45.31
CA ASP A 117 25.03 -13.14 45.78
C ASP A 117 24.35 -13.60 47.09
N PRO A 118 23.82 -14.83 47.17
CA PRO A 118 23.23 -15.35 48.40
C PRO A 118 24.21 -15.43 49.57
N ARG A 119 25.52 -15.46 49.30
CA ARG A 119 26.59 -15.49 50.31
C ARG A 119 26.97 -14.10 50.81
N ASP A 120 26.58 -13.04 50.11
CA ASP A 120 26.81 -11.66 50.54
C ASP A 120 25.95 -11.31 51.77
N PRO A 121 26.37 -10.34 52.59
CA PRO A 121 25.57 -9.87 53.73
C PRO A 121 24.20 -9.34 53.29
N LYS A 122 24.08 -8.85 52.03
CA LYS A 122 22.81 -8.44 51.43
C LYS A 122 21.88 -9.63 51.17
N GLY A 123 22.41 -10.72 50.61
CA GLY A 123 21.65 -11.94 50.34
C GLY A 123 21.23 -12.65 51.62
N GLN A 124 22.16 -12.80 52.56
CA GLN A 124 21.89 -13.39 53.88
C GLN A 124 20.86 -12.59 54.68
N TYR A 125 20.90 -11.25 54.59
CA TYR A 125 19.86 -10.41 55.18
C TYR A 125 18.48 -10.70 54.59
N VAL A 126 18.34 -10.75 53.26
CA VAL A 126 17.06 -11.07 52.59
C VAL A 126 16.54 -12.45 53.01
N ILE A 127 17.40 -13.47 53.02
CA ILE A 127 17.03 -14.83 53.43
C ILE A 127 16.56 -14.85 54.88
N SER A 128 17.29 -14.17 55.78
CA SER A 128 16.93 -14.10 57.20
C SER A 128 15.62 -13.34 57.45
N GLN A 129 15.35 -12.28 56.69
CA GLN A 129 14.12 -11.49 56.80
C GLN A 129 12.91 -12.26 56.28
N TYR A 130 13.07 -13.01 55.19
CA TYR A 130 12.00 -13.83 54.62
C TYR A 130 11.65 -15.04 55.48
N THR A 131 12.67 -15.70 56.04
CA THR A 131 12.47 -16.85 56.94
C THR A 131 11.83 -16.42 58.27
N LYS A 132 12.28 -15.31 58.85
CA LYS A 132 11.82 -14.84 60.17
C LYS A 132 10.51 -14.06 60.15
N ASN A 133 10.19 -13.35 59.07
CA ASN A 133 8.99 -12.53 58.98
C ASN A 133 8.02 -13.05 57.92
N ASP A 134 6.72 -12.83 58.09
CA ASP A 134 5.68 -13.15 57.10
C ASP A 134 5.55 -12.04 56.06
N ILE A 135 6.68 -11.67 55.49
CA ILE A 135 6.80 -10.61 54.50
C ILE A 135 7.11 -11.25 53.14
N PRO A 136 6.43 -10.84 52.05
CA PRO A 136 6.75 -11.33 50.71
C PRO A 136 8.21 -11.08 50.33
N LEU A 137 8.82 -12.02 49.60
CA LEU A 137 10.23 -11.95 49.21
C LEU A 137 10.58 -10.65 48.47
N LEU A 138 9.67 -10.17 47.63
CA LEU A 138 9.81 -8.89 46.92
C LEU A 138 10.05 -7.72 47.87
N LEU A 139 9.30 -7.65 48.98
CA LEU A 139 9.44 -6.56 49.94
C LEU A 139 10.75 -6.70 50.74
N CYS A 140 11.19 -7.92 51.03
CA CYS A 140 12.50 -8.17 51.66
C CYS A 140 13.65 -7.70 50.77
N ILE A 141 13.57 -7.93 49.45
CA ILE A 141 14.55 -7.45 48.46
C ILE A 141 14.53 -5.91 48.38
N LEU A 142 13.36 -5.27 48.35
CA LEU A 142 13.27 -3.81 48.34
C LEU A 142 13.82 -3.17 49.62
N LYS A 143 13.56 -3.80 50.78
CA LYS A 143 14.12 -3.38 52.07
C LYS A 143 15.65 -3.51 52.09
N SER A 144 16.22 -4.56 51.51
CA SER A 144 17.68 -4.68 51.44
C SER A 144 18.28 -3.60 50.54
N ILE A 145 17.71 -3.34 49.37
CA ILE A 145 18.18 -2.27 48.47
C ILE A 145 18.17 -0.90 49.18
N THR A 146 17.08 -0.56 49.87
CA THR A 146 16.95 0.73 50.57
C THR A 146 17.89 0.85 51.77
N MET A 147 18.04 -0.20 52.58
CA MET A 147 18.94 -0.22 53.75
C MET A 147 20.41 -0.09 53.35
N PHE A 148 20.85 -0.80 52.31
CA PHE A 148 22.22 -0.71 51.81
C PHE A 148 22.47 0.53 50.95
N SER A 149 21.44 1.19 50.41
CA SER A 149 21.57 2.48 49.71
C SER A 149 21.67 3.66 50.69
N TYR A 150 21.00 3.61 51.84
CA TYR A 150 21.08 4.67 52.85
C TYR A 150 22.43 4.69 53.59
N ASN A 151 23.07 3.53 53.75
CA ASN A 151 24.41 3.41 54.33
C ASN A 151 25.55 3.96 53.45
N ILE A 152 25.26 4.37 52.21
CA ILE A 152 26.24 5.03 51.33
C ILE A 152 26.19 6.56 51.51
N HIS A 153 25.11 7.11 52.10
CA HIS A 153 24.87 8.55 52.15
C HIS A 153 24.96 9.18 53.55
N ASN A 154 25.08 8.38 54.61
CA ASN A 154 25.28 8.89 55.97
C ASN A 154 26.56 8.31 56.57
N ASP A 155 27.71 8.81 56.10
CA ASP A 155 28.90 9.13 56.90
C ASP A 155 29.97 9.76 55.97
N VAL A 156 30.29 11.03 56.24
CA VAL A 156 31.62 11.72 56.22
C VAL A 156 32.64 11.38 55.09
N PRO A 157 33.33 12.39 54.51
CA PRO A 157 33.69 12.40 53.10
C PRO A 157 34.75 11.37 52.70
N ILE A 158 34.54 10.86 51.49
CA ILE A 158 35.41 10.02 50.67
C ILE A 158 36.85 10.56 50.69
N LYS A 159 37.67 10.07 51.62
CA LYS A 159 39.14 10.18 51.56
C LYS A 159 39.91 9.01 52.17
N GLU A 160 39.24 7.97 52.68
CA GLU A 160 39.89 6.83 53.36
C GLU A 160 39.43 5.45 52.87
N ILE A 161 39.40 5.23 51.54
CA ILE A 161 39.40 3.87 50.98
C ILE A 161 40.66 3.64 50.12
N ILE A 162 41.82 4.09 50.64
CA ILE A 162 43.15 3.76 50.09
C ILE A 162 44.03 3.04 51.12
N PHE A 163 43.65 2.95 52.40
CA PHE A 163 44.51 2.37 53.42
C PHE A 163 43.91 1.10 54.02
N LEU A 164 44.04 -0.03 53.30
CA LEU A 164 44.31 -1.37 53.86
C LEU A 164 44.47 -2.38 52.70
N CYS A 165 45.53 -2.21 51.91
CA CYS A 165 46.03 -3.30 51.07
C CYS A 165 47.46 -3.61 51.51
N ASN A 166 47.61 -4.77 52.15
CA ASN A 166 48.90 -5.35 52.49
C ASN A 166 49.81 -5.39 51.25
N LYS A 167 51.10 -5.10 51.47
CA LYS A 167 52.16 -4.97 50.46
C LYS A 167 52.48 -6.22 49.61
N SER A 168 51.57 -7.19 49.48
CA SER A 168 51.83 -8.47 48.78
C SER A 168 51.01 -8.73 47.51
N THR A 169 50.14 -7.83 47.05
CA THR A 169 49.28 -8.06 45.86
C THR A 169 49.17 -6.89 44.89
N GLN A 170 50.24 -6.08 44.73
CA GLN A 170 50.22 -4.91 43.84
C GLN A 170 50.22 -5.20 42.34
N THR A 171 50.48 -6.43 41.90
CA THR A 171 50.29 -6.80 40.50
C THR A 171 48.82 -6.99 40.14
N GLU A 172 47.93 -7.32 41.09
CA GLU A 172 46.56 -7.73 40.75
C GLU A 172 45.52 -6.63 40.51
N VAL A 173 45.65 -5.51 41.21
CA VAL A 173 44.68 -4.41 41.11
C VAL A 173 44.95 -3.53 39.89
N SER A 174 46.21 -3.45 39.45
CA SER A 174 46.63 -2.68 38.27
C SER A 174 46.03 -3.20 36.97
N TRP A 175 45.98 -4.54 36.76
CA TRP A 175 45.36 -5.10 35.55
C TRP A 175 43.83 -4.98 35.54
N LYS A 176 43.16 -5.03 36.70
CA LYS A 176 41.71 -4.80 36.77
C LYS A 176 41.37 -3.36 36.38
N ILE A 177 42.08 -2.38 36.91
CA ILE A 177 41.86 -0.97 36.56
C ILE A 177 42.14 -0.73 35.08
N ASN A 178 43.24 -1.27 34.53
CA ASN A 178 43.57 -1.13 33.12
C ASN A 178 42.52 -1.79 32.20
N TYR A 179 41.99 -2.96 32.59
CA TYR A 179 40.91 -3.64 31.87
C TYR A 179 39.61 -2.81 31.83
N TYR A 180 39.24 -2.17 32.93
CA TYR A 180 38.06 -1.30 32.96
C TYR A 180 38.26 0.00 32.17
N THR A 181 39.45 0.59 32.17
CA THR A 181 39.76 1.78 31.35
C THR A 181 39.79 1.46 29.86
N GLU A 182 40.31 0.30 29.45
CA GLU A 182 40.25 -0.17 28.06
C GLU A 182 38.80 -0.42 27.62
N LYS A 183 37.97 -1.00 28.49
CA LYS A 183 36.55 -1.22 28.21
C LYS A 183 35.75 0.09 28.11
N LEU A 184 36.07 1.08 28.95
CA LEU A 184 35.45 2.42 28.91
C LEU A 184 35.85 3.18 27.65
N THR A 185 37.14 3.20 27.29
CA THR A 185 37.60 3.84 26.05
C THR A 185 37.05 3.15 24.80
N ALA A 186 36.89 1.81 24.83
CA ALA A 186 36.20 1.08 23.77
C ALA A 186 34.71 1.43 23.66
N LEU A 187 34.03 1.66 24.79
CA LEU A 187 32.64 2.13 24.81
C LEU A 187 32.52 3.57 24.28
N GLU A 188 33.40 4.48 24.68
CA GLU A 188 33.43 5.85 24.15
C GLU A 188 33.66 5.88 22.63
N LYS A 189 34.55 5.04 22.12
CA LYS A 189 34.76 4.87 20.67
C LYS A 189 33.49 4.34 19.96
N LYS A 190 32.76 3.41 20.58
CA LYS A 190 31.48 2.92 20.04
C LYS A 190 30.40 4.00 20.06
N ILE A 191 30.32 4.80 21.12
CA ILE A 191 29.37 5.91 21.23
C ILE A 191 29.66 6.96 20.17
N SER A 192 30.92 7.37 19.99
CA SER A 192 31.28 8.35 18.97
C SER A 192 31.02 7.84 17.54
N ALA A 193 31.29 6.56 17.27
CA ALA A 193 30.94 5.92 16.00
C ALA A 193 29.42 5.90 15.76
N HIS A 194 28.63 5.58 16.80
CA HIS A 194 27.18 5.62 16.71
C HIS A 194 26.65 7.04 16.45
N GLU A 195 27.21 8.06 17.10
CA GLU A 195 26.83 9.46 16.88
C GLU A 195 27.12 9.90 15.43
N GLN A 196 28.24 9.47 14.85
CA GLN A 196 28.54 9.71 13.43
C GLN A 196 27.54 9.03 12.49
N ILE A 197 27.16 7.78 12.77
CA ILE A 197 26.16 7.04 11.99
C ILE A 197 24.80 7.75 12.07
N LYS A 198 24.38 8.15 13.27
CA LYS A 198 23.14 8.88 13.52
C LYS A 198 23.11 10.21 12.76
N ASN A 199 24.22 10.95 12.73
CA ASN A 199 24.33 12.18 11.95
C ASN A 199 24.27 11.94 10.44
N LYS A 200 24.91 10.88 9.93
CA LYS A 200 24.78 10.46 8.52
C LYS A 200 23.33 10.08 8.18
N LEU A 201 22.64 9.39 9.09
CA LEU A 201 21.24 9.01 8.92
C LEU A 201 20.34 10.25 8.83
N ARG A 202 20.50 11.21 9.75
CA ARG A 202 19.76 12.48 9.72
C ARG A 202 19.96 13.27 8.42
N LYS A 203 21.20 13.31 7.89
CA LYS A 203 21.48 13.96 6.60
C LYS A 203 20.73 13.25 5.45
N LYS A 204 20.76 11.92 5.41
CA LYS A 204 20.01 11.15 4.41
C LYS A 204 18.50 11.34 4.54
N GLU A 205 17.99 11.40 5.76
CA GLU A 205 16.57 11.66 6.03
C GLU A 205 16.14 13.04 5.51
N MET A 206 16.96 14.09 5.72
CA MET A 206 16.68 15.42 5.17
C MET A 206 16.63 15.42 3.64
N ILE A 207 17.61 14.78 2.97
CA ILE A 207 17.64 14.68 1.51
C ILE A 207 16.40 13.94 0.97
N LEU A 208 15.99 12.85 1.63
CA LEU A 208 14.78 12.11 1.25
C LEU A 208 13.51 12.95 1.45
N LYS A 209 13.44 13.76 2.51
CA LYS A 209 12.32 14.68 2.72
C LYS A 209 12.25 15.75 1.64
N GLU A 210 13.39 16.32 1.25
CA GLU A 210 13.46 17.29 0.15
C GLU A 210 13.02 16.67 -1.18
N GLN A 211 13.50 15.47 -1.50
CA GLN A 211 13.08 14.72 -2.69
C GLN A 211 11.57 14.41 -2.67
N ALA A 212 11.02 14.03 -1.52
CA ALA A 212 9.59 13.77 -1.38
C ALA A 212 8.75 15.03 -1.63
N VAL A 213 9.24 16.21 -1.24
CA VAL A 213 8.56 17.49 -1.55
C VAL A 213 8.58 17.76 -3.06
N ILE A 214 9.70 17.54 -3.74
CA ILE A 214 9.81 17.72 -5.20
C ILE A 214 8.84 16.77 -5.92
N ILE A 215 8.84 15.48 -5.57
CA ILE A 215 7.93 14.49 -6.16
C ILE A 215 6.46 14.88 -5.95
N LYS A 216 6.11 15.37 -4.76
CA LYS A 216 4.74 15.86 -4.50
C LYS A 216 4.38 17.05 -5.39
N GLN A 217 5.29 17.99 -5.59
CA GLN A 217 5.07 19.13 -6.49
C GLN A 217 4.90 18.67 -7.95
N GLU A 218 5.73 17.73 -8.41
CA GLU A 218 5.62 17.16 -9.76
C GLU A 218 4.29 16.42 -9.95
N LEU A 219 3.82 15.68 -8.95
CA LEU A 219 2.51 15.02 -8.98
C LEU A 219 1.36 16.01 -9.09
N VAL A 220 1.42 17.15 -8.38
CA VAL A 220 0.40 18.20 -8.49
C VAL A 220 0.36 18.77 -9.90
N ILE A 221 1.54 19.06 -10.50
CA ILE A 221 1.63 19.55 -11.88
C ILE A 221 1.10 18.51 -12.87
N LEU A 222 1.45 17.24 -12.69
CA LEU A 222 0.99 16.15 -13.55
C LEU A 222 -0.53 15.97 -13.46
N ASN A 223 -1.08 16.05 -12.25
CA ASN A 223 -2.52 15.95 -12.03
C ASN A 223 -3.28 17.11 -12.68
N ALA A 224 -2.74 18.34 -12.59
CA ALA A 224 -3.31 19.50 -13.28
C ALA A 224 -3.32 19.32 -14.81
N LYS A 225 -2.23 18.79 -15.39
CA LYS A 225 -2.16 18.46 -16.83
C LYS A 225 -3.15 17.36 -17.21
N LEU A 226 -3.30 16.34 -16.38
CA LEU A 226 -4.26 15.26 -16.60
C LEU A 226 -5.69 15.80 -16.62
N HIS A 227 -6.04 16.66 -15.66
CA HIS A 227 -7.33 17.34 -15.63
C HIS A 227 -7.57 18.20 -16.89
N GLN A 228 -6.53 18.90 -17.36
CA GLN A 228 -6.61 19.68 -18.60
C GLN A 228 -6.88 18.78 -19.82
N VAL A 229 -6.19 17.65 -19.94
CA VAL A 229 -6.40 16.68 -21.02
C VAL A 229 -7.79 16.07 -20.94
N GLN A 230 -8.27 15.70 -19.74
CA GLN A 230 -9.63 15.20 -19.55
C GLN A 230 -10.68 16.21 -20.01
N ASN A 231 -10.52 17.49 -19.67
CA ASN A 231 -11.41 18.56 -20.13
C ASN A 231 -11.36 18.71 -21.66
N MET A 232 -10.18 18.63 -22.27
CA MET A 232 -10.04 18.65 -23.73
C MET A 232 -10.73 17.47 -24.41
N VAL A 233 -10.56 16.26 -23.87
CA VAL A 233 -11.22 15.04 -24.37
C VAL A 233 -12.73 15.15 -24.25
N HIS A 234 -13.24 15.65 -23.13
CA HIS A 234 -14.67 15.90 -22.94
C HIS A 234 -15.20 16.90 -23.97
N ASN A 235 -14.50 18.02 -24.18
CA ASN A 235 -14.88 19.02 -25.18
C ASN A 235 -14.82 18.47 -26.62
N MET A 236 -13.83 17.64 -26.95
CA MET A 236 -13.77 16.96 -28.24
C MET A 236 -14.94 16.00 -28.43
N SER A 237 -15.31 15.23 -27.41
CA SER A 237 -16.47 14.34 -27.46
C SER A 237 -17.78 15.11 -27.68
N LEU A 238 -17.95 16.25 -27.02
CA LEU A 238 -19.11 17.13 -27.25
C LEU A 238 -19.15 17.67 -28.69
N LYS A 239 -18.02 18.15 -29.21
CA LYS A 239 -17.93 18.59 -30.61
C LYS A 239 -18.18 17.45 -31.61
N GLU A 240 -17.72 16.24 -31.30
CA GLU A 240 -17.96 15.07 -32.14
C GLU A 240 -19.46 14.72 -32.20
N LYS A 241 -20.16 14.77 -31.06
CA LYS A 241 -21.62 14.59 -31.01
C LYS A 241 -22.34 15.64 -31.86
N GLN A 242 -21.98 16.91 -31.72
CA GLN A 242 -22.55 18.00 -32.52
C GLN A 242 -22.30 17.79 -34.04
N LEU A 243 -21.11 17.32 -34.42
CA LEU A 243 -20.81 17.01 -35.82
C LEU A 243 -21.63 15.83 -36.34
N LYS A 244 -21.88 14.80 -35.52
CA LYS A 244 -22.75 13.67 -35.89
C LYS A 244 -24.20 14.12 -36.10
N GLU A 245 -24.73 14.93 -35.19
CA GLU A 245 -26.08 15.52 -35.34
C GLU A 245 -26.18 16.40 -36.59
N ARG A 246 -25.16 17.22 -36.87
CA ARG A 246 -25.15 18.06 -38.08
C ARG A 246 -25.07 17.23 -39.36
N ARG A 247 -24.34 16.11 -39.36
CA ARG A 247 -24.30 15.16 -40.49
C ARG A 247 -25.67 14.53 -40.73
N GLN A 248 -26.34 14.05 -39.67
CA GLN A 248 -27.69 13.50 -39.77
C GLN A 248 -28.69 14.53 -40.32
N ASN A 249 -28.65 15.77 -39.84
CA ASN A 249 -29.49 16.85 -40.36
C ASN A 249 -29.20 17.13 -41.83
N ASN A 250 -27.93 17.16 -42.24
CA ASN A 250 -27.56 17.35 -43.64
C ASN A 250 -28.04 16.19 -44.53
N GLU A 251 -27.98 14.95 -44.05
CA GLU A 251 -28.52 13.79 -44.77
C GLU A 251 -30.04 13.89 -44.96
N GLN A 252 -30.77 14.35 -43.94
CA GLN A 252 -32.21 14.61 -44.06
C GLN A 252 -32.53 15.72 -45.08
N VAL A 253 -31.74 16.80 -45.09
CA VAL A 253 -31.89 17.89 -46.08
C VAL A 253 -31.64 17.36 -47.49
N LEU A 254 -30.57 16.59 -47.70
CA LEU A 254 -30.26 15.98 -48.99
C LEU A 254 -31.40 15.06 -49.48
N GLN A 255 -32.03 14.33 -48.56
CA GLN A 255 -33.17 13.47 -48.90
C GLN A 255 -34.40 14.29 -49.31
N LYS A 256 -34.68 15.40 -48.62
CA LYS A 256 -35.75 16.34 -49.02
C LYS A 256 -35.46 17.02 -50.36
N GLU A 257 -34.22 17.40 -50.64
CA GLU A 257 -33.84 17.96 -51.94
C GLU A 257 -34.09 16.97 -53.08
N LYS A 258 -33.73 15.69 -52.90
CA LYS A 258 -34.04 14.63 -53.88
C LYS A 258 -35.55 14.49 -54.12
N GLU A 259 -36.37 14.62 -53.07
CA GLU A 259 -37.84 14.59 -53.19
C GLU A 259 -38.38 15.83 -53.92
N LEU A 260 -37.82 17.02 -53.65
CA LEU A 260 -38.23 18.24 -54.34
C LEU A 260 -37.89 18.19 -55.83
N ILE A 261 -36.70 17.69 -56.19
CA ILE A 261 -36.30 17.50 -57.59
C ILE A 261 -37.24 16.54 -58.31
N SER A 262 -37.70 15.47 -57.65
CA SER A 262 -38.65 14.54 -58.27
C SER A 262 -40.03 15.17 -58.47
N LYS A 263 -40.51 15.97 -57.50
CA LYS A 263 -41.76 16.76 -57.63
C LYS A 263 -41.66 17.81 -58.74
N GLU A 264 -40.53 18.50 -58.83
CA GLU A 264 -40.27 19.50 -59.88
C GLU A 264 -40.34 18.88 -61.28
N LYS A 265 -39.69 17.72 -61.49
CA LYS A 265 -39.79 16.97 -62.76
C LYS A 265 -41.23 16.62 -63.12
N LEU A 266 -42.02 16.21 -62.13
CA LEU A 266 -43.42 15.84 -62.31
C LEU A 266 -44.29 17.06 -62.66
N LEU A 267 -44.03 18.21 -62.04
CA LEU A 267 -44.65 19.48 -62.37
C LEU A 267 -44.28 19.95 -63.79
N LEU A 268 -43.01 19.84 -64.19
CA LEU A 268 -42.57 20.14 -65.56
C LEU A 268 -43.31 19.28 -66.58
N GLN A 269 -43.41 17.96 -66.33
CA GLN A 269 -44.14 17.05 -67.22
C GLN A 269 -45.63 17.43 -67.33
N LYS A 270 -46.25 17.86 -66.22
CA LYS A 270 -47.64 18.33 -66.20
C LYS A 270 -47.79 19.67 -66.92
N ALA A 271 -46.85 20.60 -66.75
CA ALA A 271 -46.81 21.87 -67.46
C ALA A 271 -46.69 21.66 -68.98
N ASP A 272 -45.81 20.77 -69.43
CA ASP A 272 -45.67 20.38 -70.83
C ASP A 272 -46.98 19.80 -71.39
N ARG A 273 -47.64 18.93 -70.64
CA ARG A 273 -48.95 18.38 -71.02
C ARG A 273 -49.99 19.49 -71.19
N LEU A 274 -50.11 20.39 -70.22
CA LEU A 274 -51.04 21.53 -70.28
C LEU A 274 -50.72 22.48 -71.44
N GLN A 275 -49.43 22.71 -71.73
CA GLN A 275 -49.03 23.54 -72.87
C GLN A 275 -49.42 22.88 -74.20
N ARG A 276 -49.29 21.55 -74.33
CA ARG A 276 -49.78 20.81 -75.50
C ARG A 276 -51.29 20.89 -75.62
N GLU A 277 -52.03 20.74 -74.53
CA GLU A 277 -53.48 20.92 -74.50
C GLU A 277 -53.88 22.35 -74.90
N GLN A 278 -53.25 23.39 -74.36
CA GLN A 278 -53.46 24.77 -74.80
C GLN A 278 -53.15 24.99 -76.28
N LYS A 279 -52.06 24.41 -76.80
CA LYS A 279 -51.74 24.47 -78.24
C LYS A 279 -52.84 23.80 -79.07
N LYS A 280 -53.42 22.68 -78.61
CA LYS A 280 -54.58 22.06 -79.24
C LYS A 280 -55.81 22.97 -79.18
N PHE A 281 -56.13 23.56 -78.03
CA PHE A 281 -57.23 24.51 -77.89
C PHE A 281 -57.04 25.76 -78.77
N LYS A 282 -55.83 26.32 -78.89
CA LYS A 282 -55.53 27.42 -79.81
C LYS A 282 -55.73 27.02 -81.28
N LYS A 283 -55.34 25.81 -81.68
CA LYS A 283 -55.62 25.28 -83.03
C LYS A 283 -57.13 25.10 -83.28
N VAL A 284 -57.89 24.65 -82.28
CA VAL A 284 -59.36 24.55 -82.36
C VAL A 284 -60.01 25.95 -82.43
N ARG A 285 -59.46 26.95 -81.72
CA ARG A 285 -59.92 28.34 -81.77
C ARG A 285 -59.59 29.04 -83.10
N MET A 286 -58.54 28.61 -83.80
CA MET A 286 -58.19 29.11 -85.15
C MET A 286 -59.11 28.55 -86.26
N HIS A 287 -59.90 27.51 -85.98
CA HIS A 287 -60.91 26.96 -86.90
C HIS A 287 -62.35 27.44 -86.63
N LYS A 288 -62.55 28.31 -85.64
CA LYS A 288 -63.80 29.07 -85.46
C LYS A 288 -63.45 30.55 -85.42
N GLY A 289 -63.76 31.25 -86.51
CA GLY A 289 -63.31 32.62 -86.74
C GLY A 289 -63.79 33.68 -85.74
N VAL A 290 -63.15 34.83 -85.92
CA VAL A 290 -63.50 36.20 -85.51
C VAL A 290 -62.82 36.77 -84.24
N GLN A 291 -61.83 37.62 -84.56
CA GLN A 291 -61.41 38.91 -83.95
C GLN A 291 -61.45 39.10 -82.43
N THR A 292 -60.29 39.43 -81.85
CA THR A 292 -60.06 40.79 -81.31
C THR A 292 -58.56 41.06 -81.18
N GLU A 293 -58.11 42.17 -81.75
CA GLU A 293 -56.83 42.80 -81.46
C GLU A 293 -56.83 43.29 -80.01
N HIS A 294 -55.72 43.09 -79.31
CA HIS A 294 -55.15 44.14 -78.48
C HIS A 294 -53.66 43.86 -78.24
N SER A 295 -52.86 44.73 -78.84
CA SER A 295 -51.53 45.13 -78.42
C SER A 295 -51.39 45.18 -76.90
N VAL A 296 -50.36 44.55 -76.33
CA VAL A 296 -49.49 45.17 -75.32
C VAL A 296 -48.07 44.60 -75.49
N LYS A 297 -47.18 45.44 -76.03
CA LYS A 297 -45.74 45.40 -75.76
C LYS A 297 -45.54 45.55 -74.25
N LEU A 298 -44.83 44.63 -73.61
CA LEU A 298 -44.17 44.94 -72.34
C LEU A 298 -42.92 44.07 -72.18
N SER A 299 -41.80 44.79 -72.28
CA SER A 299 -40.55 44.62 -71.55
C SER A 299 -39.73 43.35 -71.77
N SER A 300 -38.86 43.48 -72.77
CA SER A 300 -37.54 42.87 -72.82
C SER A 300 -36.66 43.35 -71.65
N HIS A 301 -36.79 42.77 -70.46
CA HIS A 301 -35.77 42.87 -69.41
C HIS A 301 -35.91 41.69 -68.46
N PHE A 302 -35.23 40.57 -68.74
CA PHE A 302 -34.71 39.61 -67.74
C PHE A 302 -33.76 38.63 -68.44
N LEU A 303 -32.75 39.17 -69.11
CA LEU A 303 -31.47 38.49 -69.29
C LEU A 303 -30.46 39.32 -68.52
N GLN A 304 -30.57 39.26 -67.18
CA GLN A 304 -29.46 39.63 -66.33
C GLN A 304 -28.47 38.47 -66.43
N SER A 305 -27.43 38.71 -67.21
CA SER A 305 -26.16 38.02 -67.16
C SER A 305 -25.83 37.67 -65.70
N ILE A 306 -26.01 36.39 -65.36
CA ILE A 306 -25.36 35.79 -64.21
C ILE A 306 -23.90 35.69 -64.63
N GLU A 307 -23.18 36.74 -64.29
CA GLU A 307 -21.74 36.82 -64.27
C GLU A 307 -21.24 35.60 -63.49
N ILE A 308 -20.57 34.70 -64.20
CA ILE A 308 -19.78 33.63 -63.61
C ILE A 308 -18.62 34.33 -62.89
N GLN A 309 -18.84 34.75 -61.66
CA GLN A 309 -17.76 35.05 -60.71
C GLN A 309 -17.34 33.74 -60.05
N THR A 310 -16.64 32.91 -60.80
CA THR A 310 -15.76 31.90 -60.23
C THR A 310 -14.48 32.59 -59.71
N ASP A 311 -14.25 32.40 -58.42
CA ASP A 311 -12.95 32.09 -57.83
C ASP A 311 -11.90 33.18 -57.49
N ILE A 312 -12.17 34.48 -57.58
CA ILE A 312 -11.17 35.47 -57.09
C ILE A 312 -11.15 35.58 -55.54
N VAL A 313 -12.27 35.34 -54.85
CA VAL A 313 -12.35 35.47 -53.37
C VAL A 313 -11.83 34.24 -52.62
N LYS A 314 -11.76 33.06 -53.27
CA LYS A 314 -11.22 31.84 -52.64
C LYS A 314 -9.69 31.82 -52.60
N ASP A 315 -9.02 32.43 -53.57
CA ASP A 315 -7.55 32.48 -53.62
C ASP A 315 -6.95 33.37 -52.53
N ILE A 316 -7.60 34.46 -52.15
CA ILE A 316 -7.11 35.35 -51.07
C ILE A 316 -7.20 34.66 -49.70
N GLN A 317 -8.24 33.85 -49.44
CA GLN A 317 -8.34 33.08 -48.19
C GLN A 317 -7.52 31.79 -48.17
N GLN A 318 -7.16 31.24 -49.33
CA GLN A 318 -6.24 30.11 -49.43
C GLN A 318 -4.78 30.55 -49.28
N GLY A 319 -4.39 31.70 -49.81
CA GLY A 319 -3.04 32.27 -49.63
C GLY A 319 -2.67 32.45 -48.15
N ASP A 320 -3.55 33.06 -47.36
CA ASP A 320 -3.33 33.26 -45.91
C ASP A 320 -3.25 31.95 -45.12
N LYS A 321 -4.01 30.92 -45.52
CA LYS A 321 -3.94 29.58 -44.91
C LYS A 321 -2.66 28.86 -45.29
N ILE A 322 -2.21 28.99 -46.53
CA ILE A 322 -0.97 28.40 -47.00
C ILE A 322 0.21 29.03 -46.26
N ASP A 323 0.25 30.35 -46.11
CA ASP A 323 1.29 31.05 -45.35
C ASP A 323 1.27 30.70 -43.86
N PHE A 324 0.09 30.49 -43.27
CA PHE A 324 -0.05 29.97 -41.92
C PHE A 324 0.54 28.56 -41.79
N PHE A 325 0.20 27.64 -42.70
CA PHE A 325 0.72 26.28 -42.69
C PHE A 325 2.23 26.21 -42.97
N ILE A 326 2.78 27.11 -43.79
CA ILE A 326 4.23 27.21 -44.03
C ILE A 326 4.94 27.63 -42.73
N LYS A 327 4.46 28.67 -42.05
CA LYS A 327 5.02 29.11 -40.76
C LYS A 327 4.88 28.05 -39.67
N GLU A 328 3.77 27.31 -39.64
CA GLU A 328 3.57 26.22 -38.70
C GLU A 328 4.50 25.03 -39.00
N LYS A 329 4.68 24.69 -40.28
CA LYS A 329 5.62 23.66 -40.74
C LYS A 329 7.07 24.02 -40.38
N GLU A 330 7.47 25.28 -40.53
CA GLU A 330 8.80 25.76 -40.13
C GLU A 330 9.01 25.66 -38.61
N LYS A 331 8.01 26.08 -37.82
CA LYS A 331 8.04 25.91 -36.35
C LYS A 331 8.12 24.44 -35.95
N LEU A 332 7.35 23.57 -36.60
CA LEU A 332 7.37 22.14 -36.34
C LEU A 332 8.72 21.53 -36.71
N ASN A 333 9.32 21.94 -37.83
CA ASN A 333 10.67 21.52 -38.22
C ASN A 333 11.73 21.97 -37.20
N ALA A 334 11.64 23.19 -36.68
CA ALA A 334 12.55 23.66 -35.64
C ALA A 334 12.43 22.82 -34.35
N VAL A 335 11.21 22.46 -33.96
CA VAL A 335 10.97 21.57 -32.81
C VAL A 335 11.53 20.17 -33.08
N ILE A 336 11.31 19.61 -34.26
CA ILE A 336 11.85 18.29 -34.65
C ILE A 336 13.38 18.30 -34.62
N GLN A 337 14.03 19.33 -35.16
CA GLN A 337 15.48 19.47 -35.11
C GLN A 337 16.00 19.56 -33.67
N LYS A 338 15.34 20.36 -32.82
CA LYS A 338 15.66 20.46 -31.39
C LYS A 338 15.51 19.12 -30.67
N GLN A 339 14.45 18.37 -30.95
CA GLN A 339 14.25 17.03 -30.40
C GLN A 339 15.31 16.04 -30.89
N ARG A 340 15.67 16.07 -32.18
CA ARG A 340 16.77 15.24 -32.73
C ARG A 340 18.11 15.52 -32.06
N LEU A 341 18.43 16.79 -31.82
CA LEU A 341 19.65 17.18 -31.08
C LEU A 341 19.60 16.68 -29.64
N ARG A 342 18.45 16.78 -28.97
CA ARG A 342 18.27 16.29 -27.60
C ARG A 342 18.40 14.77 -27.50
N ILE A 343 17.83 14.03 -28.46
CA ILE A 343 17.98 12.57 -28.54
C ILE A 343 19.45 12.22 -28.74
N LYS A 344 20.16 12.86 -29.68
CA LYS A 344 21.60 12.64 -29.88
C LYS A 344 22.41 12.86 -28.60
N ALA A 345 22.13 13.94 -27.86
CA ALA A 345 22.81 14.23 -26.59
C ALA A 345 22.54 13.14 -25.53
N ILE A 346 21.29 12.69 -25.41
CA ILE A 346 20.91 11.62 -24.47
C ILE A 346 21.58 10.30 -24.88
N THR A 347 21.58 9.95 -26.17
CA THR A 347 22.23 8.74 -26.67
C THR A 347 23.73 8.76 -26.40
N GLN A 348 24.39 9.90 -26.57
CA GLN A 348 25.82 10.03 -26.28
C GLN A 348 26.12 9.88 -24.78
N LEU A 349 25.28 10.46 -23.92
CA LEU A 349 25.41 10.32 -22.47
C LEU A 349 25.16 8.86 -22.02
N ALA A 350 24.16 8.19 -22.59
CA ALA A 350 23.89 6.78 -22.32
C ALA A 350 25.07 5.88 -22.72
N LEU A 351 25.71 6.13 -23.87
CA LEU A 351 26.90 5.40 -24.30
C LEU A 351 28.10 5.64 -23.38
N GLN A 352 28.28 6.86 -22.87
CA GLN A 352 29.33 7.16 -21.89
C GLN A 352 29.10 6.43 -20.56
N LEU A 353 27.87 6.44 -20.05
CA LEU A 353 27.51 5.68 -18.85
C LEU A 353 27.69 4.18 -19.05
N PHE A 354 27.33 3.66 -20.23
CA PHE A 354 27.51 2.25 -20.56
C PHE A 354 28.99 1.85 -20.49
N ARG A 355 29.88 2.65 -21.10
CA ARG A 355 31.33 2.43 -21.00
C ARG A 355 31.84 2.48 -19.57
N GLN A 356 31.38 3.45 -18.76
CA GLN A 356 31.78 3.55 -17.35
C GLN A 356 31.33 2.33 -16.53
N VAL A 357 30.13 1.81 -16.78
CA VAL A 357 29.63 0.61 -16.10
C VAL A 357 30.43 -0.62 -16.53
N GLU A 358 30.81 -0.71 -17.80
CA GLU A 358 31.61 -1.81 -18.35
C GLU A 358 33.05 -1.80 -17.83
N GLU A 359 33.65 -0.61 -17.66
CA GLU A 359 34.93 -0.42 -16.98
C GLU A 359 34.87 -0.85 -15.51
N ILE A 360 33.81 -0.48 -14.77
CA ILE A 360 33.62 -0.90 -13.37
C ILE A 360 33.44 -2.41 -13.24
N ARG A 361 32.74 -3.05 -14.20
CA ARG A 361 32.59 -4.51 -14.24
C ARG A 361 33.91 -5.22 -14.55
N SER A 362 34.74 -4.65 -15.41
CA SER A 362 36.05 -5.21 -15.75
C SER A 362 37.04 -5.15 -14.58
N LEU A 363 36.91 -4.16 -13.69
CA LEU A 363 37.73 -4.00 -12.49
C LEU A 363 37.38 -4.95 -11.32
N ARG A 364 36.30 -5.74 -11.41
CA ARG A 364 35.88 -6.69 -10.35
C ARG A 364 36.38 -8.12 -10.51
N VAL A 365 37.24 -8.41 -11.49
CA VAL A 365 37.80 -9.75 -11.70
C VAL A 365 39.26 -9.80 -11.24
N THR A 366 39.51 -9.71 -9.92
CA THR A 366 40.78 -10.16 -9.35
C THR A 366 40.64 -10.49 -7.85
N GLU A 367 41.22 -11.63 -7.45
CA GLU A 367 41.55 -12.11 -6.07
C GLU A 367 40.58 -13.09 -5.33
N VAL A 368 40.62 -14.39 -5.73
CA VAL A 368 41.12 -15.63 -5.00
C VAL A 368 40.66 -15.91 -3.52
N PRO A 369 40.63 -17.15 -2.91
CA PRO A 369 40.76 -18.56 -3.37
C PRO A 369 39.64 -19.57 -2.94
N THR A 370 39.70 -20.76 -3.55
CA THR A 370 39.02 -22.05 -3.36
C THR A 370 39.02 -22.73 -1.97
N GLN A 371 37.89 -23.39 -1.63
CA GLN A 371 37.78 -24.67 -0.86
C GLN A 371 36.40 -25.31 -1.15
N THR A 372 36.31 -26.28 -2.08
CA THR A 372 36.19 -27.75 -1.89
C THR A 372 34.78 -28.33 -1.67
N ILE A 373 34.40 -29.20 -2.64
CA ILE A 373 33.43 -30.33 -2.58
C ILE A 373 31.97 -30.02 -2.95
N ASN A 374 31.61 -30.13 -4.23
CA ASN A 374 31.07 -31.37 -4.83
C ASN A 374 30.68 -31.12 -6.30
N ALA A 375 31.22 -31.95 -7.18
CA ALA A 375 30.91 -31.95 -8.60
C ALA A 375 29.48 -32.48 -8.81
N ASN A 376 28.57 -31.60 -9.26
CA ASN A 376 27.47 -31.86 -10.21
C ASN A 376 26.44 -30.72 -10.16
N THR A 377 26.84 -29.50 -10.51
CA THR A 377 25.89 -28.48 -10.99
C THR A 377 26.68 -27.36 -11.65
N VAL A 378 26.88 -27.48 -12.97
CA VAL A 378 27.14 -26.30 -13.80
C VAL A 378 25.81 -25.57 -13.90
N ILE A 379 25.56 -24.63 -13.00
CA ILE A 379 24.49 -23.64 -13.15
C ILE A 379 25.17 -22.33 -13.50
N SER A 380 25.15 -22.04 -14.80
CA SER A 380 25.45 -20.75 -15.37
C SER A 380 24.56 -19.69 -14.72
N GLU A 381 25.16 -18.69 -14.07
CA GLU A 381 24.46 -17.53 -13.48
C GLU A 381 23.80 -16.60 -14.53
N SER A 382 23.80 -16.97 -15.81
CA SER A 382 23.00 -16.35 -16.88
C SER A 382 21.61 -16.99 -17.07
N SER A 383 21.29 -18.12 -16.42
CA SER A 383 20.03 -18.87 -16.63
C SER A 383 18.81 -18.25 -15.95
N SER A 384 18.99 -17.60 -14.80
CA SER A 384 17.86 -17.21 -13.93
C SER A 384 16.90 -16.21 -14.56
N THR A 385 17.36 -15.32 -15.42
CA THR A 385 16.47 -14.31 -16.05
C THR A 385 15.74 -14.88 -17.27
N GLU A 386 16.38 -15.79 -18.00
CA GLU A 386 15.80 -16.44 -19.18
C GLU A 386 14.73 -17.48 -18.78
N ASP A 387 14.97 -18.23 -17.71
CA ASP A 387 13.99 -19.19 -17.17
C ASP A 387 12.72 -18.49 -16.67
N ILE A 388 12.85 -17.31 -16.04
CA ILE A 388 11.71 -16.49 -15.62
C ILE A 388 10.93 -15.95 -16.83
N LEU A 389 11.62 -15.53 -17.90
CA LEU A 389 10.97 -15.06 -19.12
C LEU A 389 10.26 -16.20 -19.87
N GLN A 390 10.86 -17.39 -19.92
CA GLN A 390 10.22 -18.56 -20.51
C GLN A 390 9.00 -19.02 -19.70
N ASP A 391 9.08 -19.04 -18.36
CA ASP A 391 7.93 -19.37 -17.51
C ASP A 391 6.79 -18.36 -17.69
N ALA A 392 7.10 -17.06 -17.70
CA ALA A 392 6.12 -16.01 -17.96
C ALA A 392 5.45 -16.16 -19.34
N LYS A 393 6.22 -16.52 -20.37
CA LYS A 393 5.72 -16.75 -21.74
C LYS A 393 4.82 -17.98 -21.82
N MET A 394 5.19 -19.08 -21.16
CA MET A 394 4.38 -20.30 -21.11
C MET A 394 3.09 -20.08 -20.32
N ARG A 395 3.14 -19.29 -19.25
CA ARG A 395 1.97 -18.94 -18.45
C ARG A 395 0.99 -18.03 -19.19
N LEU A 396 1.50 -17.06 -19.96
CA LEU A 396 0.67 -16.25 -20.86
C LEU A 396 -0.02 -17.09 -21.92
N LYS A 397 0.71 -18.02 -22.56
CA LYS A 397 0.13 -18.92 -23.56
C LYS A 397 -1.01 -19.79 -22.98
N ARG A 398 -0.85 -20.29 -21.75
CA ARG A 398 -1.91 -21.04 -21.06
C ARG A 398 -3.14 -20.17 -20.79
N LEU A 399 -2.95 -18.93 -20.37
CA LEU A 399 -4.05 -17.99 -20.13
C LEU A 399 -4.78 -17.62 -21.43
N GLU A 400 -4.08 -17.49 -22.54
CA GLU A 400 -4.69 -17.27 -23.86
C GLU A 400 -5.54 -18.47 -24.29
N GLU A 401 -5.05 -19.71 -24.07
CA GLU A 401 -5.82 -20.93 -24.34
C GLU A 401 -7.05 -21.08 -23.44
N GLU A 402 -6.94 -20.70 -22.16
CA GLU A 402 -8.07 -20.67 -21.22
C GLU A 402 -9.09 -19.59 -21.60
N SER A 403 -8.64 -18.41 -22.02
CA SER A 403 -9.50 -17.33 -22.52
C SER A 403 -10.25 -17.77 -23.79
N LEU A 404 -9.55 -18.38 -24.75
CA LEU A 404 -10.18 -18.89 -25.98
C LEU A 404 -11.20 -19.99 -25.69
N LYS A 405 -10.92 -20.88 -24.72
CA LYS A 405 -11.90 -21.88 -24.28
C LYS A 405 -13.11 -21.23 -23.62
N ALA A 406 -12.91 -20.24 -22.75
CA ALA A 406 -13.99 -19.49 -22.13
C ALA A 406 -14.88 -18.78 -23.16
N ASP A 407 -14.26 -18.15 -24.17
CA ASP A 407 -14.97 -17.52 -25.28
C ASP A 407 -15.75 -18.57 -26.10
N GLN A 408 -15.15 -19.72 -26.40
CA GLN A 408 -15.85 -20.83 -27.07
C GLN A 408 -17.03 -21.35 -26.24
N TYR A 409 -16.91 -21.47 -24.93
CA TYR A 409 -18.02 -21.83 -24.05
C TYR A 409 -19.13 -20.77 -24.08
N TYR A 410 -18.77 -19.49 -24.06
CA TYR A 410 -19.72 -18.39 -24.14
C TYR A 410 -20.48 -18.39 -25.47
N TYR A 411 -19.79 -18.51 -26.60
CA TYR A 411 -20.42 -18.61 -27.92
C TYR A 411 -21.28 -19.86 -28.06
N ASN A 412 -20.82 -21.01 -27.54
CA ASN A 412 -21.61 -22.24 -27.53
C ASN A 412 -22.85 -22.14 -26.65
N PHE A 413 -22.80 -21.38 -25.54
CA PHE A 413 -23.95 -21.14 -24.68
C PHE A 413 -24.97 -20.22 -25.34
N ILE A 414 -24.52 -19.14 -26.00
CA ILE A 414 -25.39 -18.26 -26.78
C ILE A 414 -26.07 -19.00 -27.95
N ASN A 415 -25.32 -19.86 -28.64
CA ASN A 415 -25.85 -20.58 -29.81
C ASN A 415 -26.70 -21.81 -29.46
N LYS A 416 -26.74 -22.25 -28.20
CA LYS A 416 -27.54 -23.40 -27.73
C LYS A 416 -28.70 -23.01 -26.80
N SER A 417 -28.97 -21.72 -26.62
CA SER A 417 -30.19 -21.28 -25.94
C SER A 417 -31.37 -21.35 -26.94
N PRO A 418 -32.45 -22.11 -26.66
CA PRO A 418 -33.62 -22.19 -27.53
C PRO A 418 -34.36 -20.85 -27.68
#